data_AF-A0A5P1FDP6-F1
#
_entry.id   AF-A0A5P1FDP6-F1
#
_cell.length_a   1.000
_cell.length_b   1.000
_cell.length_c   1.000
_cell.angle_alpha   90.00
_cell.angle_beta   90.00
_cell.angle_gamma   90.00
#
_symmetry.space_group_name_H-M   'P 1'
#
loop_
_entity.id
_entity.type
_entity.pdbx_description
1 polymer ?
#
loop_
_entity_poly.entity_id
_entity_poly.type
_entity_poly.pdbx_seq_one_letter_code
_entity_poly.pdbx_strand_id
1 'polypeptide(L)'
;MCGATTYLVEIEDPHLKLHTLQLLQVTLRLQPLFKRSLTYIPQNDTDLADKALNFGNQHEFADIRWYPAQRMAIYRIDDRVPVNTTGNGVYDMIGLRSVPTSVVALVRSTEETTEATSNADGKCADALSSTSAAATANFGLTNDGLLFTGYPVIGFQNQMQSSGSCLSSPEDGLITACAWDPRFKGSFFQQSTVSIGLSKVKDFILDIQKLRDLQPKSLCNVELYDGILMRYIKASTAYLGKQEDAIDFDITYYRSRDPMSPRLYEDVLEEIEQMALIKYGGIPHWGKSRNVAFDGVISKFSKRSEFLKVKDAYDPSGLFSNEWTDQILGIRGRTSIFKKGCALEGLCICSEDTHCAPEKGYFCRQGKVYTEARVCTALAMKN
;
A
#
# COMPACT_ATOMS: atom_id res chain seq x y z
N MET A 1 1.41 -20.24 -28.33
CA MET A 1 0.04 -20.30 -27.80
C MET A 1 0.00 -21.33 -26.67
N CYS A 2 0.13 -20.88 -25.43
CA CYS A 2 -0.24 -21.62 -24.23
C CYS A 2 -1.02 -20.62 -23.38
N GLY A 3 -2.35 -20.77 -23.34
CA GLY A 3 -3.22 -19.90 -22.58
C GLY A 3 -2.96 -20.13 -21.09
N ALA A 4 -2.34 -19.16 -20.44
CA ALA A 4 -2.20 -19.16 -18.99
C ALA A 4 -3.59 -18.98 -18.36
N THR A 5 -4.17 -20.07 -17.88
CA THR A 5 -5.31 -20.01 -16.96
C THR A 5 -4.76 -19.51 -15.63
N THR A 6 -5.05 -18.26 -15.29
CA THR A 6 -4.66 -17.69 -13.98
C THR A 6 -5.70 -18.10 -12.95
N TYR A 7 -5.27 -18.82 -11.93
CA TYR A 7 -6.12 -19.36 -10.87
C TYR A 7 -5.99 -18.54 -9.59
N LEU A 8 -7.08 -18.46 -8.81
CA LEU A 8 -7.02 -18.03 -7.42
C LEU A 8 -6.29 -19.09 -6.60
N VAL A 9 -5.41 -18.61 -5.72
CA VAL A 9 -4.44 -19.42 -4.99
C VAL A 9 -4.86 -19.53 -3.53
N GLU A 10 -5.30 -20.71 -3.10
CA GLU A 10 -5.44 -21.06 -1.69
C GLU A 10 -4.32 -22.05 -1.34
N ILE A 11 -3.47 -21.69 -0.37
CA ILE A 11 -2.29 -22.47 0.04
C ILE A 11 -2.77 -23.56 1.02
N GLU A 12 -2.78 -24.82 0.59
CA GLU A 12 -2.97 -25.99 1.47
C GLU A 12 -1.67 -26.31 2.23
N ASP A 13 -1.32 -25.36 3.12
CA ASP A 13 -0.46 -25.40 4.30
C ASP A 13 0.06 -23.96 4.49
N PRO A 14 -0.76 -23.06 5.07
CA PRO A 14 -0.47 -21.63 5.11
C PRO A 14 0.51 -21.27 6.24
N HIS A 15 1.16 -22.25 6.89
CA HIS A 15 1.78 -22.05 8.18
C HIS A 15 3.07 -21.25 8.16
N LEU A 16 3.65 -20.97 6.98
CA LEU A 16 4.91 -20.28 6.87
C LEU A 16 4.83 -18.90 6.22
N LYS A 17 5.30 -17.89 6.94
CA LYS A 17 5.63 -16.56 6.43
C LYS A 17 7.01 -16.17 6.91
N LEU A 18 7.65 -15.27 6.16
CA LEU A 18 9.08 -14.95 6.19
C LEU A 18 9.93 -16.14 5.73
N HIS A 19 10.81 -15.93 4.74
CA HIS A 19 11.74 -16.89 4.10
C HIS A 19 12.77 -17.52 5.08
N THR A 20 12.29 -17.99 6.23
CA THR A 20 13.04 -18.60 7.33
C THR A 20 12.99 -20.13 7.26
N LEU A 21 12.32 -20.68 6.25
CA LEU A 21 12.48 -22.05 5.74
C LEU A 21 12.37 -22.02 4.22
N GLN A 22 12.98 -23.01 3.55
CA GLN A 22 12.91 -23.17 2.11
C GLN A 22 11.61 -23.85 1.66
N LEU A 23 10.94 -23.27 0.68
CA LEU A 23 9.87 -23.92 -0.08
C LEU A 23 10.46 -24.41 -1.40
N LEU A 24 10.36 -25.72 -1.68
CA LEU A 24 10.79 -26.32 -2.95
C LEU A 24 9.65 -26.41 -3.96
N GLN A 25 8.45 -26.73 -3.48
CA GLN A 25 7.25 -26.88 -4.30
C GLN A 25 6.03 -26.47 -3.47
N VAL A 26 5.08 -25.80 -4.12
CA VAL A 26 3.80 -25.41 -3.52
C VAL A 26 2.69 -25.94 -4.42
N THR A 27 1.69 -26.58 -3.83
CA THR A 27 0.47 -26.98 -4.52
C THR A 27 -0.67 -26.09 -4.04
N LEU A 28 -1.46 -25.60 -4.99
CA LEU A 28 -2.46 -24.58 -4.75
C LEU A 28 -3.82 -25.09 -5.18
N ARG A 29 -4.82 -24.93 -4.33
CA ARG A 29 -6.19 -25.29 -4.68
C ARG A 29 -6.76 -24.26 -5.64
N LEU A 30 -7.36 -24.74 -6.73
CA LEU A 30 -7.93 -23.90 -7.78
C LEU A 30 -9.45 -23.90 -7.69
N GLN A 31 -10.06 -22.75 -7.97
CA GLN A 31 -11.51 -22.64 -8.16
C GLN A 31 -11.88 -22.75 -9.65
N PRO A 32 -13.09 -23.24 -9.98
CA PRO A 32 -13.62 -23.18 -11.34
C PRO A 32 -13.62 -21.74 -11.87
N LEU A 33 -13.35 -21.58 -13.16
CA LEU A 33 -13.35 -20.26 -13.80
C LEU A 33 -14.74 -19.62 -13.74
N PHE A 34 -14.79 -18.33 -13.40
CA PHE A 34 -15.99 -17.52 -13.34
C PHE A 34 -15.75 -16.15 -13.97
N LYS A 35 -16.82 -15.36 -14.11
CA LYS A 35 -16.74 -13.95 -14.52
C LYS A 35 -17.04 -13.03 -13.35
N ARG A 36 -16.55 -11.81 -13.43
CA ARG A 36 -16.85 -10.72 -12.50
C ARG A 36 -17.74 -9.68 -13.17
N SER A 37 -18.46 -8.91 -12.37
CA SER A 37 -19.19 -7.71 -12.78
C SER A 37 -18.70 -6.54 -11.95
N LEU A 38 -17.98 -5.61 -12.58
CA LEU A 38 -17.29 -4.51 -11.88
C LEU A 38 -17.90 -3.15 -12.23
N THR A 39 -18.19 -2.35 -11.20
CA THR A 39 -18.59 -0.94 -11.29
C THR A 39 -17.83 -0.09 -10.26
N TYR A 40 -17.30 1.06 -10.68
CA TYR A 40 -16.77 2.07 -9.77
C TYR A 40 -17.84 3.13 -9.46
N ILE A 41 -18.02 3.47 -8.19
CA ILE A 41 -18.96 4.50 -7.74
C ILE A 41 -18.20 5.55 -6.90
N PRO A 42 -17.97 6.76 -7.43
CA PRO A 42 -17.42 7.85 -6.65
C PRO A 42 -18.47 8.39 -5.68
N GLN A 43 -18.08 8.62 -4.43
CA GLN A 43 -18.89 9.24 -3.38
C GLN A 43 -18.04 10.18 -2.54
N ASN A 44 -18.69 11.07 -1.79
CA ASN A 44 -18.02 11.82 -0.75
C ASN A 44 -17.61 10.88 0.41
N ASP A 45 -16.52 11.20 1.11
CA ASP A 45 -15.99 10.34 2.16
C ASP A 45 -16.57 10.58 3.57
N THR A 46 -17.60 11.42 3.72
CA THR A 46 -18.21 11.75 5.02
C THR A 46 -18.71 10.52 5.78
N ASP A 47 -19.26 9.53 5.09
CA ASP A 47 -19.77 8.28 5.68
C ASP A 47 -18.85 7.08 5.48
N LEU A 48 -17.61 7.30 5.00
CA LEU A 48 -16.64 6.23 4.74
C LEU A 48 -16.36 5.40 5.98
N ALA A 49 -16.22 6.04 7.14
CA ALA A 49 -15.90 5.37 8.40
C ALA A 49 -16.97 4.34 8.82
N ASP A 50 -18.23 4.57 8.45
CA ASP A 50 -19.34 3.66 8.70
C ASP A 50 -19.49 2.62 7.59
N LYS A 51 -19.43 3.04 6.32
CA LYS A 51 -19.60 2.14 5.17
C LYS A 51 -18.48 1.11 5.02
N ALA A 52 -17.24 1.50 5.31
CA ALA A 52 -16.08 0.63 5.19
C ALA A 52 -16.20 -0.65 6.02
N LEU A 53 -16.97 -0.66 7.11
CA LEU A 53 -17.11 -1.87 7.95
C LEU A 53 -17.88 -3.00 7.25
N ASN A 54 -18.80 -2.65 6.35
CA ASN A 54 -19.74 -3.61 5.77
C ASN A 54 -19.55 -3.83 4.27
N PHE A 55 -18.92 -2.90 3.56
CA PHE A 55 -18.82 -2.93 2.10
C PHE A 55 -18.15 -4.22 1.58
N GLY A 56 -17.11 -4.71 2.26
CA GLY A 56 -16.46 -5.99 1.91
C GLY A 56 -17.29 -7.25 2.15
N ASN A 57 -18.35 -7.17 2.96
CA ASN A 57 -19.33 -8.26 3.10
C ASN A 57 -20.46 -8.16 2.07
N GLN A 58 -20.62 -6.99 1.44
CA GLN A 58 -21.64 -6.75 0.43
C GLN A 58 -21.19 -7.19 -0.96
N HIS A 59 -19.88 -7.11 -1.25
CA HIS A 59 -19.32 -7.48 -2.54
C HIS A 59 -18.07 -8.36 -2.42
N GLU A 60 -18.01 -9.46 -3.16
CA GLU A 60 -16.99 -10.53 -2.98
C GLU A 60 -15.56 -10.00 -3.20
N PHE A 61 -15.37 -9.06 -4.12
CA PHE A 61 -14.05 -8.50 -4.46
C PHE A 61 -13.99 -6.98 -4.26
N ALA A 62 -14.75 -6.48 -3.29
CA ALA A 62 -14.76 -5.07 -2.92
C ALA A 62 -13.36 -4.51 -2.64
N ASP A 63 -13.11 -3.30 -3.12
CA ASP A 63 -12.07 -2.40 -2.61
C ASP A 63 -12.58 -0.95 -2.59
N ILE A 64 -11.91 -0.10 -1.82
CA ILE A 64 -12.21 1.33 -1.79
C ILE A 64 -10.91 2.09 -2.06
N ARG A 65 -10.92 3.00 -3.03
CA ARG A 65 -9.87 4.01 -3.17
C ARG A 65 -10.29 5.27 -2.45
N TRP A 66 -9.58 5.60 -1.39
CA TRP A 66 -9.88 6.77 -0.60
C TRP A 66 -8.91 7.90 -0.94
N TYR A 67 -9.45 9.06 -1.31
CA TYR A 67 -8.74 10.30 -1.60
C TYR A 67 -9.11 11.33 -0.52
N PRO A 68 -8.40 11.33 0.63
CA PRO A 68 -8.79 12.13 1.78
C PRO A 68 -8.78 13.63 1.50
N ALA A 69 -7.72 14.17 0.88
CA ALA A 69 -7.59 15.60 0.56
C ALA A 69 -8.68 16.07 -0.42
N GLN A 70 -9.11 15.21 -1.34
CA GLN A 70 -10.26 15.44 -2.23
C GLN A 70 -11.63 15.18 -1.56
N ARG A 71 -11.67 14.69 -0.30
CA ARG A 71 -12.89 14.29 0.44
C ARG A 71 -13.77 13.30 -0.34
N MET A 72 -13.11 12.37 -1.03
CA MET A 72 -13.75 11.45 -1.97
C MET A 72 -13.33 10.01 -1.69
N ALA A 73 -14.26 9.08 -1.85
CA ALA A 73 -13.99 7.66 -1.87
C ALA A 73 -14.62 7.03 -3.11
N ILE A 74 -13.86 6.22 -3.83
CA ILE A 74 -14.35 5.46 -4.99
C ILE A 74 -14.54 4.01 -4.54
N TYR A 75 -15.79 3.58 -4.52
CA TYR A 75 -16.19 2.23 -4.15
C TYR A 75 -16.16 1.33 -5.38
N ARG A 76 -15.40 0.24 -5.32
CA ARG A 76 -15.39 -0.81 -6.33
C ARG A 76 -16.41 -1.88 -5.97
N ILE A 77 -17.58 -1.81 -6.62
CA ILE A 77 -18.58 -2.88 -6.58
C ILE A 77 -18.09 -3.96 -7.54
N ASP A 78 -17.76 -5.13 -7.02
CA ASP A 78 -17.15 -6.19 -7.81
C ASP A 78 -17.56 -7.56 -7.28
N ASP A 79 -18.40 -8.23 -8.07
CA ASP A 79 -19.06 -9.47 -7.68
C ASP A 79 -18.85 -10.56 -8.72
N ARG A 80 -18.80 -11.79 -8.22
CA ARG A 80 -18.86 -13.00 -9.05
C ARG A 80 -20.21 -13.10 -9.75
N VAL A 81 -20.16 -13.43 -11.03
CA VAL A 81 -21.32 -13.75 -11.86
C VAL A 81 -21.11 -15.09 -12.60
N PRO A 82 -22.19 -15.77 -13.04
CA PRO A 82 -22.10 -17.00 -13.81
C PRO A 82 -21.19 -16.87 -15.04
N VAL A 83 -20.47 -17.94 -15.37
CA VAL A 83 -19.51 -17.95 -16.48
C VAL A 83 -20.15 -17.68 -17.85
N ASN A 84 -21.44 -18.00 -18.01
CA ASN A 84 -22.21 -17.76 -19.23
C ASN A 84 -22.75 -16.32 -19.34
N THR A 85 -22.52 -15.46 -18.35
CA THR A 85 -22.87 -14.04 -18.42
C THR A 85 -22.10 -13.38 -19.57
N THR A 86 -22.79 -12.61 -20.42
CA THR A 86 -22.18 -11.93 -21.58
C THR A 86 -21.20 -10.85 -21.13
N GLY A 87 -20.03 -10.77 -21.79
CA GLY A 87 -19.00 -9.76 -21.53
C GLY A 87 -17.59 -10.34 -21.63
N ASN A 88 -16.67 -9.57 -22.22
CA ASN A 88 -15.26 -9.94 -22.40
C ASN A 88 -14.34 -8.86 -21.81
N GLY A 89 -14.77 -8.28 -20.69
CA GLY A 89 -14.08 -7.18 -20.04
C GLY A 89 -12.67 -7.56 -19.58
N VAL A 90 -11.81 -6.57 -19.61
CA VAL A 90 -10.40 -6.66 -19.21
C VAL A 90 -10.09 -5.51 -18.28
N TYR A 91 -9.31 -5.79 -17.23
CA TYR A 91 -8.80 -4.75 -16.34
C TYR A 91 -7.29 -4.57 -16.48
N ASP A 92 -6.87 -3.75 -17.45
CA ASP A 92 -5.47 -3.35 -17.60
C ASP A 92 -5.20 -2.06 -16.82
N MET A 93 -4.94 -2.17 -15.52
CA MET A 93 -4.77 -1.01 -14.62
C MET A 93 -3.70 -0.03 -15.13
N ILE A 94 -4.05 1.25 -15.24
CA ILE A 94 -3.21 2.31 -15.84
C ILE A 94 -1.82 2.38 -15.20
N GLY A 95 -1.75 2.33 -13.87
CA GLY A 95 -0.47 2.40 -13.14
C GLY A 95 0.47 1.20 -13.37
N LEU A 96 -0.02 0.12 -13.99
CA LEU A 96 0.73 -1.11 -14.23
C LEU A 96 0.92 -1.39 -15.74
N ARG A 97 0.75 -0.36 -16.58
CA ARG A 97 1.06 -0.40 -18.02
C ARG A 97 2.49 0.05 -18.30
N SER A 98 3.03 -0.37 -19.43
CA SER A 98 4.25 0.23 -19.98
C SER A 98 3.93 1.66 -20.43
N VAL A 99 4.80 2.59 -20.09
CA VAL A 99 4.62 4.02 -20.33
C VAL A 99 5.89 4.61 -20.95
N PRO A 100 5.79 5.68 -21.76
CA PRO A 100 6.96 6.35 -22.31
C PRO A 100 7.90 6.82 -21.20
N THR A 101 9.17 6.39 -21.23
CA THR A 101 10.13 6.67 -20.16
C THR A 101 10.39 8.17 -19.98
N SER A 102 10.34 8.94 -21.06
CA SER A 102 10.46 10.41 -21.04
C SER A 102 9.33 11.09 -20.28
N VAL A 103 8.10 10.59 -20.39
CA VAL A 103 6.93 11.12 -19.68
C VAL A 103 7.05 10.82 -18.19
N VAL A 104 7.40 9.59 -17.82
CA VAL A 104 7.58 9.21 -16.41
C VAL A 104 8.72 10.00 -15.77
N ALA A 105 9.84 10.18 -16.47
CA ALA A 105 10.96 10.97 -15.98
C ALA A 105 10.58 12.44 -15.77
N LEU A 106 9.76 13.01 -16.66
CA LEU A 106 9.23 14.36 -16.50
C LEU A 106 8.30 14.47 -15.28
N VAL A 107 7.33 13.56 -15.14
CA VAL A 107 6.42 13.52 -13.97
C VAL A 107 7.22 13.41 -12.67
N ARG A 108 8.22 12.52 -12.64
CA ARG A 108 9.10 12.36 -11.49
C ARG A 108 9.87 13.65 -11.17
N SER A 109 10.42 14.32 -12.18
CA SER A 109 11.14 15.59 -12.02
C SER A 109 10.23 16.71 -11.49
N THR A 110 8.97 16.77 -11.94
CA THR A 110 7.97 17.71 -11.42
C THR A 110 7.68 17.43 -9.95
N GLU A 111 7.45 16.16 -9.60
CA GLU A 111 7.20 15.76 -8.21
C GLU A 111 8.38 16.13 -7.29
N GLU A 112 9.62 15.80 -7.69
CA GLU A 112 10.85 16.18 -6.95
C GLU A 112 10.96 17.71 -6.78
N THR A 113 10.54 18.49 -7.77
CA THR A 113 10.52 19.96 -7.69
C THR A 113 9.48 20.43 -6.67
N THR A 114 8.27 19.85 -6.66
CA THR A 114 7.23 20.22 -5.68
C THR A 114 7.65 19.85 -4.25
N GLU A 115 8.36 18.74 -4.07
CA GLU A 115 8.95 18.33 -2.79
C GLU A 115 10.02 19.33 -2.34
N ALA A 116 11.00 19.63 -3.20
CA ALA A 116 12.12 20.51 -2.88
C ALA A 116 11.69 21.96 -2.58
N THR A 117 10.63 22.44 -3.25
CA THR A 117 10.10 23.80 -3.08
C THR A 117 9.00 23.89 -2.03
N SER A 118 8.64 22.78 -1.38
CA SER A 118 7.50 22.71 -0.45
C SER A 118 6.18 23.22 -1.06
N ASN A 119 5.99 23.01 -2.36
CA ASN A 119 4.82 23.50 -3.10
C ASN A 119 3.63 22.55 -2.95
N ALA A 120 2.92 22.68 -1.82
CA ALA A 120 1.73 21.90 -1.51
C ALA A 120 0.59 22.09 -2.53
N ASP A 121 0.43 23.31 -3.06
CA ASP A 121 -0.61 23.61 -4.05
C ASP A 121 -0.37 22.90 -5.38
N GLY A 122 0.87 22.96 -5.89
CA GLY A 122 1.26 22.24 -7.10
C GLY A 122 1.05 20.73 -6.94
N LYS A 123 1.46 20.17 -5.80
CA LYS A 123 1.26 18.75 -5.51
C LYS A 123 -0.21 18.34 -5.49
N CYS A 124 -1.09 19.16 -4.90
CA CYS A 124 -2.54 18.90 -4.92
C CYS A 124 -3.16 19.06 -6.31
N ALA A 125 -2.68 20.01 -7.12
CA ALA A 125 -3.12 20.14 -8.51
C ALA A 125 -2.74 18.90 -9.34
N ASP A 126 -1.52 18.41 -9.19
CA ASP A 126 -1.05 17.20 -9.85
C ASP A 126 -1.82 15.95 -9.39
N ALA A 127 -2.14 15.84 -8.09
CA ALA A 127 -2.95 14.76 -7.52
C ALA A 127 -4.37 14.73 -8.10
N LEU A 128 -5.02 15.90 -8.17
CA LEU A 128 -6.36 16.05 -8.76
C LEU A 128 -6.35 15.71 -10.25
N SER A 129 -5.34 16.18 -10.99
CA SER A 129 -5.14 15.87 -12.41
C SER A 129 -4.99 14.36 -12.63
N SER A 130 -4.13 13.71 -11.84
CA SER A 130 -3.88 12.26 -11.90
C SER A 130 -5.14 11.45 -11.60
N THR A 131 -5.87 11.83 -10.56
CA THR A 131 -7.13 11.17 -10.16
C THR A 131 -8.20 11.33 -11.25
N SER A 132 -8.35 12.53 -11.80
CA SER A 132 -9.30 12.82 -12.88
C SER A 132 -8.97 12.08 -14.18
N ALA A 133 -7.68 12.00 -14.52
CA ALA A 133 -7.20 11.25 -15.68
C ALA A 133 -7.48 9.75 -15.53
N ALA A 134 -7.21 9.19 -14.34
CA ALA A 134 -7.51 7.78 -14.06
C ALA A 134 -9.01 7.49 -14.17
N ALA A 135 -9.86 8.35 -13.60
CA ALA A 135 -11.32 8.21 -13.70
C ALA A 135 -11.82 8.32 -15.15
N THR A 136 -11.31 9.28 -15.93
CA THR A 136 -11.66 9.48 -17.35
C THR A 136 -11.27 8.26 -18.20
N ALA A 137 -10.15 7.63 -17.88
CA ALA A 137 -9.69 6.40 -18.50
C ALA A 137 -10.27 5.12 -17.84
N ASN A 138 -11.31 5.25 -17.00
CA ASN A 138 -12.02 4.17 -16.31
C ASN A 138 -11.09 3.23 -15.54
N PHE A 139 -10.03 3.80 -14.97
CA PHE A 139 -8.94 3.11 -14.27
C PHE A 139 -8.21 2.04 -15.10
N GLY A 140 -8.50 1.98 -16.39
CA GLY A 140 -7.98 1.00 -17.33
C GLY A 140 -8.91 -0.16 -17.67
N LEU A 141 -10.20 -0.06 -17.30
CA LEU A 141 -11.22 -1.03 -17.69
C LEU A 141 -11.66 -0.87 -19.15
N THR A 142 -11.92 -1.99 -19.80
CA THR A 142 -12.57 -2.07 -21.12
C THR A 142 -13.60 -3.19 -21.13
N ASN A 143 -14.64 -3.10 -21.95
CA ASN A 143 -15.73 -4.09 -22.03
C ASN A 143 -15.41 -5.27 -22.96
N ASP A 144 -14.44 -5.09 -23.87
CA ASP A 144 -14.04 -6.05 -24.90
C ASP A 144 -12.52 -6.19 -25.07
N GLY A 145 -11.72 -5.56 -24.19
CA GLY A 145 -10.26 -5.48 -24.31
C GLY A 145 -9.74 -4.26 -25.08
N LEU A 146 -10.62 -3.46 -25.70
CA LEU A 146 -10.24 -2.31 -26.53
C LEU A 146 -10.94 -1.03 -26.09
N LEU A 147 -12.26 -1.07 -25.89
CA LEU A 147 -13.09 0.10 -25.62
C LEU A 147 -13.85 -0.06 -24.31
N PHE A 148 -13.96 1.04 -23.57
CA PHE A 148 -14.92 1.16 -22.49
C PHE A 148 -16.25 1.66 -23.05
N THR A 149 -17.31 0.88 -22.88
CA THR A 149 -18.67 1.20 -23.34
C THR A 149 -19.64 1.44 -22.19
N GLY A 150 -19.27 1.10 -20.95
CA GLY A 150 -20.04 1.40 -19.76
C GLY A 150 -19.90 0.36 -18.65
N TYR A 151 -20.43 0.70 -17.47
CA TYR A 151 -20.56 -0.23 -16.36
C TYR A 151 -21.91 -0.99 -16.40
N PRO A 152 -21.98 -2.20 -15.83
CA PRO A 152 -20.86 -2.96 -15.29
C PRO A 152 -19.95 -3.53 -16.39
N VAL A 153 -18.65 -3.61 -16.10
CA VAL A 153 -17.68 -4.31 -16.95
C VAL A 153 -17.68 -5.77 -16.53
N ILE A 154 -18.12 -6.63 -17.44
CA ILE A 154 -18.23 -8.07 -17.20
C ILE A 154 -17.12 -8.81 -17.94
N GLY A 155 -16.29 -9.57 -17.24
CA GLY A 155 -15.13 -10.24 -17.82
C GLY A 155 -14.70 -11.46 -17.00
N PHE A 156 -13.85 -12.31 -17.56
CA PHE A 156 -13.32 -13.47 -16.82
C PHE A 156 -12.44 -13.03 -15.64
N GLN A 157 -12.55 -13.73 -14.51
CA GLN A 157 -11.80 -13.41 -13.28
C GLN A 157 -10.32 -13.18 -13.54
N ASN A 158 -9.67 -14.03 -14.34
CA ASN A 158 -8.25 -13.88 -14.65
C ASN A 158 -7.96 -12.56 -15.37
N GLN A 159 -8.78 -12.14 -16.33
CA GLN A 159 -8.62 -10.89 -17.07
C GLN A 159 -8.99 -9.64 -16.26
N MET A 160 -9.87 -9.80 -15.27
CA MET A 160 -10.30 -8.72 -14.38
C MET A 160 -9.42 -8.58 -13.13
N GLN A 161 -8.64 -9.62 -12.80
CA GLN A 161 -7.72 -9.64 -11.67
C GLN A 161 -6.26 -9.38 -12.07
N SER A 162 -5.85 -9.80 -13.28
CA SER A 162 -4.50 -9.51 -13.78
C SER A 162 -4.42 -8.05 -14.21
N SER A 163 -3.90 -7.21 -13.33
CA SER A 163 -3.82 -5.77 -13.55
C SER A 163 -2.44 -5.41 -14.12
N GLY A 164 -2.34 -5.18 -15.43
CA GLY A 164 -1.16 -4.54 -16.02
C GLY A 164 -0.47 -5.31 -17.14
N SER A 165 -0.29 -4.61 -18.26
CA SER A 165 0.45 -5.07 -19.44
C SER A 165 1.96 -4.80 -19.38
N CYS A 166 2.48 -4.15 -18.33
CA CYS A 166 3.84 -3.63 -18.36
C CYS A 166 4.94 -4.68 -18.58
N LEU A 167 4.84 -5.87 -17.97
CA LEU A 167 5.84 -6.93 -18.16
C LEU A 167 5.84 -7.52 -19.58
N SER A 168 4.84 -7.16 -20.40
CA SER A 168 4.75 -7.50 -21.82
C SER A 168 5.21 -6.34 -22.73
N SER A 169 5.88 -5.32 -22.18
CA SER A 169 6.45 -4.20 -22.94
C SER A 169 7.39 -4.70 -24.04
N PRO A 170 7.38 -4.10 -25.24
CA PRO A 170 8.34 -4.46 -26.27
C PRO A 170 9.78 -4.14 -25.82
N GLU A 171 10.74 -4.94 -26.29
CA GLU A 171 12.18 -4.65 -26.18
C GLU A 171 12.56 -3.55 -27.17
N ASP A 172 12.16 -2.31 -26.86
CA ASP A 172 12.27 -1.13 -27.71
C ASP A 172 13.45 -0.22 -27.34
N GLY A 173 14.36 -0.70 -26.50
CA GLY A 173 15.49 0.08 -26.00
C GLY A 173 15.10 1.12 -24.93
N LEU A 174 14.10 0.83 -24.09
CA LEU A 174 13.57 1.72 -23.03
C LEU A 174 12.86 2.97 -23.56
N ILE A 175 12.29 2.90 -24.77
CA ILE A 175 11.33 3.93 -25.20
C ILE A 175 10.08 3.83 -24.31
N THR A 176 9.64 2.61 -24.03
CA THR A 176 8.59 2.30 -23.04
C THR A 176 9.11 1.33 -21.98
N ALA A 177 8.64 1.49 -20.74
CA ALA A 177 9.00 0.60 -19.63
C ALA A 177 7.98 0.71 -18.49
N CYS A 178 8.14 -0.10 -17.45
CA CYS A 178 7.40 0.09 -16.20
C CYS A 178 7.85 1.38 -15.53
N ALA A 179 6.91 2.09 -14.92
CA ALA A 179 7.18 3.39 -14.32
C ALA A 179 8.31 3.35 -13.27
N TRP A 180 8.50 2.20 -12.61
CA TRP A 180 9.53 1.95 -11.59
C TRP A 180 10.77 1.17 -12.10
N ASP A 181 10.95 1.02 -13.42
CA ASP A 181 12.14 0.33 -13.95
C ASP A 181 13.43 1.07 -13.51
N PRO A 182 14.38 0.37 -12.87
CA PRO A 182 15.54 1.02 -12.27
C PRO A 182 16.55 1.56 -13.31
N ARG A 183 16.41 1.21 -14.59
CA ARG A 183 17.33 1.61 -15.67
C ARG A 183 17.16 3.07 -16.08
N PHE A 184 16.08 3.72 -15.68
CA PHE A 184 15.87 5.16 -15.89
C PHE A 184 15.37 5.87 -14.62
N LYS A 185 15.38 7.20 -14.62
CA LYS A 185 14.94 8.02 -13.48
C LYS A 185 13.41 8.15 -13.44
N GLY A 186 12.73 7.03 -13.26
CA GLY A 186 11.27 6.95 -13.17
C GLY A 186 10.72 7.12 -11.76
N SER A 187 9.49 6.64 -11.57
CA SER A 187 8.79 6.60 -10.29
C SER A 187 9.63 5.91 -9.21
N PHE A 188 9.69 6.52 -8.02
CA PHE A 188 10.37 5.97 -6.86
C PHE A 188 9.56 6.32 -5.60
N PHE A 189 8.97 5.30 -4.99
CA PHE A 189 7.97 5.46 -3.95
C PHE A 189 8.18 4.44 -2.84
N GLN A 190 7.53 4.71 -1.72
CA GLN A 190 7.33 3.74 -0.65
C GLN A 190 5.83 3.41 -0.59
N GLN A 191 5.52 2.14 -0.39
CA GLN A 191 4.17 1.73 -0.03
C GLN A 191 4.20 1.21 1.38
N SER A 192 3.45 1.80 2.31
CA SER A 192 3.28 1.27 3.66
C SER A 192 1.90 0.65 3.75
N THR A 193 1.82 -0.61 4.19
CA THR A 193 0.55 -1.31 4.29
C THR A 193 0.36 -1.90 5.68
N VAL A 194 -0.80 -1.67 6.24
CA VAL A 194 -1.17 -2.11 7.59
C VAL A 194 -2.58 -2.67 7.57
N SER A 195 -2.76 -3.83 8.19
CA SER A 195 -4.09 -4.41 8.39
C SER A 195 -4.63 -3.99 9.74
N ILE A 196 -5.84 -3.44 9.76
CA ILE A 196 -6.54 -3.02 10.98
C ILE A 196 -7.80 -3.85 11.11
N GLY A 197 -7.98 -4.48 12.28
CA GLY A 197 -9.17 -5.27 12.59
C GLY A 197 -10.44 -4.45 12.49
N LEU A 198 -11.53 -5.06 12.01
CA LEU A 198 -12.78 -4.35 11.69
C LEU A 198 -13.31 -3.51 12.87
N SER A 199 -13.14 -3.98 14.11
CA SER A 199 -13.58 -3.26 15.31
C SER A 199 -12.96 -1.88 15.51
N LYS A 200 -11.83 -1.59 14.84
CA LYS A 200 -11.04 -0.36 15.00
C LYS A 200 -10.99 0.51 13.74
N VAL A 201 -11.46 -0.02 12.60
CA VAL A 201 -11.39 0.65 11.29
C VAL A 201 -12.07 2.02 11.32
N LYS A 202 -13.27 2.11 11.93
CA LYS A 202 -14.03 3.35 11.98
C LYS A 202 -13.23 4.47 12.64
N ASP A 203 -12.70 4.22 13.84
CA ASP A 203 -11.96 5.22 14.59
C ASP A 203 -10.65 5.61 13.89
N PHE A 204 -9.98 4.65 13.24
CA PHE A 204 -8.78 4.94 12.45
C PHE A 204 -9.07 5.88 11.27
N ILE A 205 -10.15 5.62 10.52
CA ILE A 205 -10.58 6.49 9.41
C ILE A 205 -10.91 7.89 9.95
N LEU A 206 -11.66 7.98 11.05
CA LEU A 206 -12.01 9.27 11.66
C LEU A 206 -10.78 10.07 12.12
N ASP A 207 -9.74 9.41 12.62
CA ASP A 207 -8.51 10.12 13.02
C ASP A 207 -7.70 10.61 11.81
N ILE A 208 -7.63 9.86 10.72
CA ILE A 208 -7.03 10.35 9.46
C ILE A 208 -7.86 11.53 8.93
N GLN A 209 -9.19 11.48 9.01
CA GLN A 209 -10.06 12.60 8.62
C GLN A 209 -9.79 13.85 9.47
N LYS A 210 -9.59 13.71 10.79
CA LYS A 210 -9.17 14.83 11.66
C LYS A 210 -7.82 15.39 11.24
N LEU A 211 -6.85 14.53 10.93
CA LEU A 211 -5.51 14.94 10.51
C LEU A 211 -5.55 15.70 9.17
N ARG A 212 -6.36 15.20 8.22
CA ARG A 212 -6.70 15.93 6.99
C ARG A 212 -7.30 17.29 7.30
N ASP A 213 -8.31 17.36 8.17
CA ASP A 213 -9.01 18.62 8.44
C ASP A 213 -8.08 19.67 9.07
N LEU A 214 -7.09 19.24 9.85
CA LEU A 214 -6.02 20.11 10.39
C LEU A 214 -5.00 20.54 9.33
N GLN A 215 -4.69 19.66 8.35
CA GLN A 215 -3.72 19.92 7.28
C GLN A 215 -4.25 19.43 5.91
N PRO A 216 -5.16 20.17 5.25
CA PRO A 216 -5.93 19.66 4.11
C PRO A 216 -5.10 19.19 2.90
N LYS A 217 -3.94 19.82 2.67
CA LYS A 217 -3.06 19.51 1.53
C LYS A 217 -2.08 18.37 1.80
N SER A 218 -2.03 17.85 3.03
CA SER A 218 -0.99 16.91 3.45
C SER A 218 -1.06 15.53 2.80
N LEU A 219 -2.25 15.12 2.37
CA LEU A 219 -2.48 13.80 1.78
C LEU A 219 -2.51 13.81 0.25
N CYS A 220 -2.31 14.97 -0.40
CA CYS A 220 -2.18 15.05 -1.85
C CYS A 220 -1.02 14.20 -2.40
N ASN A 221 0.03 13.99 -1.60
CA ASN A 221 1.11 13.06 -1.94
C ASN A 221 0.59 11.62 -2.12
N VAL A 222 -0.28 11.15 -1.22
CA VAL A 222 -0.86 9.80 -1.32
C VAL A 222 -1.78 9.69 -2.53
N GLU A 223 -2.53 10.76 -2.82
CA GLU A 223 -3.48 10.79 -3.94
C GLU A 223 -2.80 10.81 -5.32
N LEU A 224 -1.56 11.31 -5.43
CA LEU A 224 -0.73 11.13 -6.63
C LEU A 224 -0.51 9.65 -6.97
N TYR A 225 -0.51 8.78 -5.96
CA TYR A 225 -0.32 7.34 -6.10
C TYR A 225 -1.62 6.56 -5.91
N ASP A 226 -2.74 7.08 -6.42
CA ASP A 226 -4.05 6.42 -6.45
C ASP A 226 -4.77 6.34 -5.09
N GLY A 227 -4.36 7.17 -4.13
CA GLY A 227 -5.00 7.31 -2.83
C GLY A 227 -4.65 6.18 -1.85
N ILE A 228 -5.39 6.13 -0.75
CA ILE A 228 -5.32 5.02 0.22
C ILE A 228 -6.20 3.91 -0.31
N LEU A 229 -5.61 2.80 -0.72
CA LEU A 229 -6.34 1.63 -1.19
C LEU A 229 -6.73 0.74 0.00
N MET A 230 -8.02 0.54 0.20
CA MET A 230 -8.61 -0.25 1.28
C MET A 230 -9.07 -1.60 0.74
N ARG A 231 -8.47 -2.70 1.22
CA ARG A 231 -8.79 -4.07 0.78
C ARG A 231 -9.20 -4.95 1.94
N TYR A 232 -10.23 -5.77 1.73
CA TYR A 232 -10.76 -6.65 2.78
C TYR A 232 -9.99 -7.96 2.82
N ILE A 233 -9.58 -8.35 4.03
CA ILE A 233 -8.81 -9.56 4.27
C ILE A 233 -9.52 -10.40 5.33
N LYS A 234 -9.71 -11.68 5.04
CA LYS A 234 -10.25 -12.65 6.00
C LYS A 234 -9.19 -13.12 7.00
N ALA A 235 -9.65 -13.48 8.19
CA ALA A 235 -8.84 -14.17 9.18
C ALA A 235 -8.20 -15.44 8.59
N SER A 236 -7.01 -15.79 9.08
CA SER A 236 -6.23 -16.94 8.63
C SER A 236 -5.76 -17.76 9.83
N THR A 237 -5.75 -19.09 9.65
CA THR A 237 -5.26 -20.04 10.66
C THR A 237 -3.73 -20.16 10.68
N ALA A 238 -3.03 -19.55 9.71
CA ALA A 238 -1.58 -19.46 9.61
C ALA A 238 -0.94 -18.91 10.89
N TYR A 239 0.28 -19.37 11.24
CA TYR A 239 0.92 -18.94 12.49
C TYR A 239 1.21 -17.43 12.53
N LEU A 240 1.67 -16.88 11.41
CA LEU A 240 1.87 -15.45 11.20
C LEU A 240 0.74 -14.85 10.32
N GLY A 241 -0.44 -15.46 10.41
CA GLY A 241 -1.68 -15.03 9.76
C GLY A 241 -2.30 -13.80 10.41
N LYS A 242 -3.30 -13.21 9.73
CA LYS A 242 -4.19 -12.23 10.36
C LYS A 242 -5.18 -13.01 11.23
N GLN A 243 -5.37 -12.60 12.48
CA GLN A 243 -6.14 -13.38 13.47
C GLN A 243 -7.65 -13.09 13.43
N GLU A 244 -8.03 -11.97 12.82
CA GLU A 244 -9.40 -11.51 12.63
C GLU A 244 -9.55 -10.95 11.22
N ASP A 245 -10.80 -10.79 10.78
CA ASP A 245 -11.11 -10.05 9.57
C ASP A 245 -10.65 -8.60 9.72
N ALA A 246 -10.07 -8.06 8.66
CA ALA A 246 -9.40 -6.77 8.69
C ALA A 246 -9.53 -6.03 7.35
N ILE A 247 -9.23 -4.74 7.39
CA ILE A 247 -8.98 -3.94 6.19
C ILE A 247 -7.48 -3.65 6.11
N ASP A 248 -6.86 -4.02 5.00
CA ASP A 248 -5.55 -3.54 4.58
C ASP A 248 -5.70 -2.09 4.10
N PHE A 249 -4.92 -1.19 4.67
CA PHE A 249 -4.74 0.18 4.19
C PHE A 249 -3.39 0.26 3.49
N ASP A 250 -3.41 0.24 2.16
CA ASP A 250 -2.22 0.45 1.32
C ASP A 250 -2.04 1.95 1.09
N ILE A 251 -0.93 2.51 1.57
CA ILE A 251 -0.59 3.93 1.47
C ILE A 251 0.69 4.05 0.67
N THR A 252 0.59 4.41 -0.60
CA THR A 252 1.74 4.68 -1.48
C THR A 252 2.04 6.17 -1.48
N TYR A 253 3.32 6.53 -1.39
CA TYR A 253 3.75 7.94 -1.32
C TYR A 253 5.16 8.12 -1.87
N TYR A 254 5.49 9.36 -2.21
CA TYR A 254 6.80 9.78 -2.68
C TYR A 254 7.93 9.23 -1.78
N ARG A 255 9.00 8.73 -2.39
CA ARG A 255 10.26 8.46 -1.69
C ARG A 255 11.40 9.21 -2.36
N SER A 256 12.23 9.86 -1.57
CA SER A 256 13.48 10.45 -2.05
C SER A 256 14.52 9.35 -2.28
N ARG A 257 15.37 9.51 -3.32
CA ARG A 257 16.58 8.66 -3.49
C ARG A 257 17.66 9.00 -2.47
N ASP A 258 17.67 10.23 -1.96
CA ASP A 258 18.46 10.61 -0.78
C ASP A 258 17.65 10.24 0.48
N PRO A 259 18.06 9.22 1.27
CA PRO A 259 17.36 8.81 2.48
C PRO A 259 17.40 9.88 3.59
N MET A 260 18.24 10.91 3.45
CA MET A 260 18.35 12.04 4.37
C MET A 260 17.51 13.24 3.93
N SER A 261 16.71 13.12 2.87
CA SER A 261 15.83 14.19 2.42
C SER A 261 14.42 14.01 2.99
N PRO A 262 13.93 14.95 3.82
CA PRO A 262 12.57 14.91 4.30
C PRO A 262 11.59 15.14 3.14
N ARG A 263 10.36 14.65 3.31
CA ARG A 263 9.26 14.85 2.37
C ARG A 263 8.36 15.99 2.87
N LEU A 264 7.67 16.64 1.95
CA LEU A 264 6.62 17.59 2.27
C LEU A 264 5.53 16.89 3.11
N TYR A 265 5.25 17.44 4.29
CA TYR A 265 4.39 16.83 5.31
C TYR A 265 4.85 15.44 5.79
N GLU A 266 6.17 15.25 5.93
CA GLU A 266 6.78 14.04 6.51
C GLU A 266 6.03 13.56 7.77
N ASP A 267 5.71 14.49 8.65
CA ASP A 267 5.06 14.21 9.92
C ASP A 267 3.67 13.57 9.81
N VAL A 268 2.90 13.89 8.78
CA VAL A 268 1.54 13.37 8.61
C VAL A 268 1.56 11.86 8.32
N LEU A 269 2.44 11.41 7.42
CA LEU A 269 2.52 9.98 7.08
C LEU A 269 3.13 9.17 8.22
N GLU A 270 4.15 9.70 8.90
CA GLU A 270 4.72 9.06 10.10
C GLU A 270 3.69 8.96 11.24
N GLU A 271 2.83 9.97 11.41
CA GLU A 271 1.75 9.94 12.40
C GLU A 271 0.70 8.88 12.03
N ILE A 272 0.30 8.78 10.76
CA ILE A 272 -0.64 7.74 10.30
C ILE A 272 -0.06 6.35 10.49
N GLU A 273 1.22 6.14 10.16
CA GLU A 273 1.92 4.86 10.35
C GLU A 273 1.93 4.47 11.84
N GLN A 274 2.26 5.40 12.74
CA GLN A 274 2.25 5.16 14.19
C GLN A 274 0.85 4.97 14.76
N MET A 275 -0.15 5.73 14.29
CA MET A 275 -1.55 5.51 14.67
C MET A 275 -2.00 4.09 14.31
N ALA A 276 -1.75 3.68 13.07
CA ALA A 276 -2.17 2.37 12.61
C ALA A 276 -1.49 1.24 13.38
N LEU A 277 -0.16 1.32 13.56
CA LEU A 277 0.62 0.25 14.15
C LEU A 277 0.55 0.21 15.68
N ILE A 278 0.53 1.36 16.35
CA ILE A 278 0.64 1.46 17.81
C ILE A 278 -0.75 1.66 18.42
N LYS A 279 -1.42 2.78 18.11
CA LYS A 279 -2.73 3.12 18.69
C LYS A 279 -3.79 2.07 18.36
N TYR A 280 -3.85 1.62 17.10
CA TYR A 280 -4.84 0.63 16.66
C TYR A 280 -4.31 -0.81 16.64
N GLY A 281 -3.03 -1.03 16.95
CA GLY A 281 -2.43 -2.35 17.02
C GLY A 281 -2.41 -3.10 15.67
N GLY A 282 -2.45 -2.37 14.56
CA GLY A 282 -2.48 -2.93 13.22
C GLY A 282 -1.24 -3.77 12.91
N ILE A 283 -1.39 -4.73 12.00
CA ILE A 283 -0.33 -5.67 11.62
C ILE A 283 0.25 -5.22 10.28
N PRO A 284 1.56 -4.90 10.20
CA PRO A 284 2.17 -4.49 8.94
C PRO A 284 2.12 -5.60 7.89
N HIS A 285 2.16 -5.22 6.63
CA HIS A 285 2.33 -6.15 5.54
C HIS A 285 3.82 -6.51 5.37
N TRP A 286 4.12 -7.81 5.39
CA TRP A 286 5.50 -8.32 5.37
C TRP A 286 6.36 -7.82 4.20
N GLY A 287 5.75 -7.62 3.03
CA GLY A 287 6.47 -7.21 1.81
C GLY A 287 6.38 -5.73 1.45
N LYS A 288 5.82 -4.87 2.32
CA LYS A 288 5.59 -3.45 1.99
C LYS A 288 6.13 -2.51 3.07
N SER A 289 6.12 -2.88 4.35
CA SER A 289 6.54 -1.96 5.42
C SER A 289 8.07 -1.88 5.64
N ARG A 290 8.51 -0.88 6.41
CA ARG A 290 9.93 -0.64 6.75
C ARG A 290 10.25 -1.11 8.17
N ASN A 291 11.53 -1.04 8.56
CA ASN A 291 12.04 -1.52 9.85
C ASN A 291 11.24 -1.06 11.07
N VAL A 292 10.85 0.22 11.10
CA VAL A 292 10.06 0.80 12.19
C VAL A 292 8.74 0.06 12.44
N ALA A 293 8.13 -0.48 11.38
CA ALA A 293 6.86 -1.17 11.48
C ALA A 293 6.98 -2.59 12.06
N PHE A 294 8.18 -3.18 11.96
CA PHE A 294 8.44 -4.54 12.39
C PHE A 294 9.01 -4.64 13.81
N ASP A 295 9.33 -3.53 14.47
CA ASP A 295 9.95 -3.57 15.79
C ASP A 295 8.97 -4.11 16.82
N GLY A 296 9.33 -5.23 17.45
CA GLY A 296 8.45 -5.95 18.39
C GLY A 296 7.18 -6.56 17.75
N VAL A 297 7.05 -6.57 16.42
CA VAL A 297 5.82 -6.98 15.71
C VAL A 297 5.38 -8.40 16.04
N ILE A 298 6.33 -9.31 16.31
CA ILE A 298 6.04 -10.71 16.60
C ILE A 298 5.12 -10.89 17.80
N SER A 299 5.13 -9.93 18.74
CA SER A 299 4.23 -9.92 19.90
C SER A 299 2.75 -9.84 19.53
N LYS A 300 2.42 -9.35 18.33
CA LYS A 300 1.05 -9.25 17.81
C LYS A 300 0.50 -10.58 17.30
N PHE A 301 1.33 -11.63 17.18
CA PHE A 301 0.90 -12.93 16.69
C PHE A 301 0.78 -13.94 17.85
N SER A 302 -0.44 -14.41 18.12
CA SER A 302 -0.70 -15.36 19.22
C SER A 302 0.01 -16.69 19.04
N LYS A 303 0.19 -17.12 17.78
CA LYS A 303 0.84 -18.39 17.45
C LYS A 303 2.34 -18.29 17.18
N ARG A 304 2.99 -17.21 17.67
CA ARG A 304 4.43 -16.98 17.46
C ARG A 304 5.30 -18.09 18.04
N SER A 305 4.92 -18.67 19.18
CA SER A 305 5.71 -19.70 19.86
C SER A 305 5.66 -21.02 19.09
N GLU A 306 4.52 -21.34 18.51
CA GLU A 306 4.31 -22.48 17.63
C GLU A 306 5.11 -22.32 16.34
N PHE A 307 5.09 -21.12 15.75
CA PHE A 307 5.92 -20.80 14.59
C PHE A 307 7.41 -21.04 14.87
N LEU A 308 7.93 -20.53 15.98
CA LEU A 308 9.34 -20.69 16.36
C LEU A 308 9.71 -22.17 16.57
N LYS A 309 8.84 -22.96 17.21
CA LYS A 309 9.06 -24.41 17.36
C LYS A 309 9.16 -25.12 16.00
N VAL A 310 8.29 -24.77 15.06
CA VAL A 310 8.33 -25.33 13.70
C VAL A 310 9.62 -24.89 13.00
N LYS A 311 9.95 -23.60 13.04
CA LYS A 311 11.20 -23.08 12.46
C LYS A 311 12.42 -23.83 12.99
N ASP A 312 12.54 -24.00 14.31
CA ASP A 312 13.70 -24.67 14.93
C ASP A 312 13.76 -26.17 14.62
N ALA A 313 12.60 -26.82 14.43
CA ALA A 313 12.56 -28.23 14.05
C ALA A 313 13.00 -28.47 12.59
N TYR A 314 12.65 -27.56 11.68
CA TYR A 314 12.96 -27.70 10.25
C TYR A 314 14.29 -27.06 9.85
N ASP A 315 14.79 -26.08 10.61
CA ASP A 315 16.08 -25.41 10.38
C ASP A 315 16.87 -25.26 11.70
N PRO A 316 17.31 -26.37 12.32
CA PRO A 316 18.01 -26.36 13.61
C PRO A 316 19.38 -25.67 13.54
N SER A 317 19.98 -25.60 12.35
CA SER A 317 21.24 -24.90 12.10
C SER A 317 21.07 -23.43 11.72
N GLY A 318 19.84 -22.94 11.54
CA GLY A 318 19.56 -21.56 11.16
C GLY A 318 20.05 -21.16 9.76
N LEU A 319 20.11 -22.09 8.80
CA LEU A 319 20.57 -21.85 7.42
C LEU A 319 19.73 -20.79 6.70
N PHE A 320 18.45 -20.68 7.03
CA PHE A 320 17.52 -19.72 6.43
C PHE A 320 17.28 -18.51 7.34
N SER A 321 18.05 -18.38 8.42
CA SER A 321 17.97 -17.25 9.35
C SER A 321 19.07 -16.24 9.06
N ASN A 322 18.77 -14.96 9.25
CA ASN A 322 19.73 -13.88 9.25
C ASN A 322 19.42 -12.88 10.38
N GLU A 323 20.29 -11.89 10.57
CA GLU A 323 20.14 -10.90 11.64
C GLU A 323 18.76 -10.22 11.61
N TRP A 324 18.28 -9.84 10.44
CA TRP A 324 17.00 -9.14 10.31
C TRP A 324 15.80 -10.05 10.60
N THR A 325 15.82 -11.30 10.16
CA THR A 325 14.75 -12.26 10.49
C THR A 325 14.72 -12.56 11.99
N ASP A 326 15.89 -12.66 12.64
CA ASP A 326 15.98 -12.87 14.09
C ASP A 326 15.40 -11.69 14.88
N GLN A 327 15.65 -10.47 14.40
CA GLN A 327 15.08 -9.24 14.97
C GLN A 327 13.56 -9.22 14.84
N ILE A 328 13.02 -9.51 13.64
CA ILE A 328 11.58 -9.56 13.41
C ILE A 328 10.91 -10.61 14.29
N LEU A 329 11.50 -11.79 14.38
CA LEU A 329 10.96 -12.91 15.15
C LEU A 329 11.17 -12.75 16.66
N GLY A 330 11.82 -11.66 17.10
CA GLY A 330 12.08 -11.39 18.52
C GLY A 330 13.03 -12.40 19.17
N ILE A 331 13.87 -13.05 18.37
CA ILE A 331 14.90 -13.99 18.83
C ILE A 331 16.07 -13.19 19.42
N ARG A 332 16.54 -12.17 18.67
CA ARG A 332 17.64 -11.31 19.11
C ARG A 332 17.58 -9.94 18.44
N GLY A 333 17.85 -8.90 19.22
CA GLY A 333 17.95 -7.53 18.74
C GLY A 333 16.59 -6.88 18.49
N ARG A 334 16.61 -5.79 17.71
CA ARG A 334 15.45 -5.00 17.28
C ARG A 334 15.62 -4.60 15.83
N THR A 335 14.51 -4.43 15.12
CA THR A 335 14.57 -3.96 13.73
C THR A 335 14.84 -2.46 13.65
N SER A 336 14.49 -1.70 14.69
CA SER A 336 14.74 -0.26 14.74
C SER A 336 16.24 0.05 14.77
N ILE A 337 16.69 0.93 13.87
CA ILE A 337 18.09 1.37 13.76
C ILE A 337 18.16 2.87 14.04
N PHE A 338 18.81 3.25 15.14
CA PHE A 338 18.98 4.64 15.55
C PHE A 338 20.29 5.21 15.02
N LYS A 339 20.18 6.19 14.12
CA LYS A 339 21.28 6.94 13.53
C LYS A 339 20.75 8.27 12.98
N LYS A 340 21.65 9.19 12.61
CA LYS A 340 21.27 10.44 11.93
C LYS A 340 20.33 10.14 10.75
N GLY A 341 19.18 10.82 10.71
CA GLY A 341 18.16 10.68 9.66
C GLY A 341 17.35 9.38 9.68
N CYS A 342 17.43 8.55 10.73
CA CYS A 342 16.75 7.25 10.73
C CYS A 342 15.22 7.32 10.60
N ALA A 343 14.58 8.40 11.06
CA ALA A 343 13.13 8.51 11.01
C ALA A 343 12.62 8.75 9.59
N LEU A 344 13.30 9.63 8.84
CA LEU A 344 12.97 9.94 7.43
C LEU A 344 12.96 8.69 6.54
N GLU A 345 13.92 7.78 6.80
CA GLU A 345 14.07 6.52 6.08
C GLU A 345 13.16 5.40 6.63
N GLY A 346 12.45 5.61 7.75
CA GLY A 346 11.58 4.61 8.37
C GLY A 346 12.34 3.51 9.10
N LEU A 347 13.54 3.83 9.57
CA LEU A 347 14.38 2.93 10.35
C LEU A 347 14.13 3.04 11.85
N CYS A 348 13.58 4.16 12.33
CA CYS A 348 13.29 4.40 13.75
C CYS A 348 12.07 5.33 13.91
N ILE A 349 11.46 5.32 15.08
CA ILE A 349 10.62 6.44 15.54
C ILE A 349 11.56 7.51 16.08
N CYS A 350 11.35 8.79 15.74
CA CYS A 350 12.26 9.83 16.19
C CYS A 350 12.22 9.99 17.72
N SER A 351 13.39 10.18 18.32
CA SER A 351 13.57 10.52 19.74
C SER A 351 14.46 11.74 19.92
N GLU A 352 15.32 12.01 18.94
CA GLU A 352 16.21 13.15 18.86
C GLU A 352 15.97 13.91 17.56
N ASP A 353 16.24 15.21 17.57
CA ASP A 353 16.08 16.04 16.37
C ASP A 353 17.01 15.57 15.23
N THR A 354 18.19 15.02 15.54
CA THR A 354 19.14 14.45 14.58
C THR A 354 18.57 13.31 13.73
N HIS A 355 17.49 12.65 14.17
CA HIS A 355 16.79 11.63 13.40
C HIS A 355 15.94 12.22 12.26
N CYS A 356 15.67 13.54 12.29
CA CYS A 356 14.76 14.24 11.39
C CYS A 356 15.43 15.20 10.42
N ALA A 357 16.77 15.31 10.40
CA ALA A 357 17.52 16.31 9.60
C ALA A 357 17.24 17.78 10.02
N PRO A 358 17.68 18.20 11.22
CA PRO A 358 17.47 19.56 11.73
C PRO A 358 18.16 20.62 10.87
N GLU A 359 19.22 20.26 10.14
CA GLU A 359 19.88 21.13 9.17
C GLU A 359 18.97 21.53 7.99
N LYS A 360 17.89 20.75 7.73
CA LYS A 360 16.85 21.04 6.74
C LYS A 360 15.58 21.63 7.38
N GLY A 361 15.61 21.97 8.67
CA GLY A 361 14.49 22.56 9.40
C GLY A 361 13.47 21.56 9.95
N TYR A 362 13.77 20.26 9.96
CA TYR A 362 12.88 19.22 10.46
C TYR A 362 13.33 18.70 11.83
N PHE A 363 12.40 18.62 12.77
CA PHE A 363 12.70 18.30 14.16
C PHE A 363 11.72 17.25 14.71
N CYS A 364 12.14 16.51 15.72
CA CYS A 364 11.32 15.47 16.31
C CYS A 364 10.27 16.08 17.25
N ARG A 365 9.00 16.01 16.87
CA ARG A 365 7.87 16.62 17.59
C ARG A 365 6.76 15.59 17.84
N GLN A 366 5.75 16.00 18.63
CA GLN A 366 4.57 15.17 18.86
C GLN A 366 3.65 15.21 17.63
N GLY A 367 2.92 14.11 17.40
CA GLY A 367 1.83 14.09 16.43
C GLY A 367 0.72 15.11 16.75
N LYS A 368 -0.07 15.47 15.73
CA LYS A 368 -1.13 16.48 15.81
C LYS A 368 -2.42 15.92 16.42
N VAL A 369 -2.83 14.72 15.99
CA VAL A 369 -4.03 14.00 16.43
C VAL A 369 -3.67 12.90 17.43
N TYR A 370 -2.65 12.08 17.11
CA TYR A 370 -2.08 11.10 18.03
C TYR A 370 -0.81 11.65 18.67
N THR A 371 -1.00 12.35 19.79
CA THR A 371 0.05 13.12 20.47
C THR A 371 1.17 12.27 21.09
N GLU A 372 0.95 10.96 21.25
CA GLU A 372 2.01 10.03 21.66
C GLU A 372 2.96 9.68 20.49
N ALA A 373 2.54 9.88 19.23
CA ALA A 373 3.42 9.70 18.09
C ALA A 373 4.58 10.69 18.13
N ARG A 374 5.74 10.27 17.65
CA ARG A 374 6.92 11.11 17.48
C ARG A 374 7.28 11.20 16.02
N VAL A 375 7.22 12.41 15.47
CA VAL A 375 7.23 12.66 14.03
C VAL A 375 8.19 13.78 13.65
N CYS A 376 8.73 13.72 12.45
CA CYS A 376 9.63 14.71 11.88
C CYS A 376 8.84 15.86 11.26
N THR A 377 8.66 16.93 12.04
CA THR A 377 7.89 18.11 11.65
C THR A 377 8.81 19.22 11.14
N ALA A 378 8.49 19.78 9.98
CA ALA A 378 9.09 21.02 9.51
C ALA A 378 8.71 22.18 10.43
N LEU A 379 9.70 22.84 11.02
CA LEU A 379 9.51 24.12 11.69
C LEU A 379 10.02 25.19 10.73
N ALA A 380 9.21 26.22 10.47
CA ALA A 380 9.68 27.36 9.70
C ALA A 380 11.00 27.83 10.31
N MET A 381 12.06 27.89 9.49
CA MET A 381 13.28 28.59 9.87
C MET A 381 12.83 30.01 10.20
N LYS A 382 12.95 30.43 11.46
CA LYS A 382 12.82 31.84 11.81
C LYS A 382 13.91 32.55 10.99
N ASN A 383 13.51 33.26 9.94
CA ASN A 383 14.37 34.23 9.30
C ASN A 383 14.78 35.30 10.31
#